data_AF-A0A938QY88-F1
#
_entry.id   AF-A0A938QY88-F1
#
_cell.length_a   1.000
_cell.length_b   1.000
_cell.length_c   1.000
_cell.angle_alpha   90.00
_cell.angle_beta   90.00
_cell.angle_gamma   90.00
#
_symmetry.space_group_name_H-M   'P 1'
#
loop_
_entity.id
_entity.type
_entity.pdbx_description
1 polymer ?
#
loop_
_entity_poly.entity_id
_entity_poly.type
_entity_poly.pdbx_seq_one_letter_code
_entity_poly.pdbx_strand_id
1 'polypeptide(L)'
;MLALALLLAAQAHTGTPTAPSASASTTPGPIAAAADAADATIAALGATLASLRAEVDAAAADVAQSRRAADDDLAALDRRRRELEARLAQSELTARELQARDAALTTATQDAQAAADAARAPVLAVLQSLRVHVDRVPFRVHGRRERIDAVAAAAATLGPDDAAALVWPIIVDEARLLAEVGRVRQPIDVGGAPLIAEVAHVGPLVFWKSKDDRTGVAVSGDRGAQFVSVDDVEARQRLLLFFDALRRGAARGAFVVPHPLAHAHDGAKP
;
A
#
# COMPACT_ATOMS: atom_id res chain seq x y z
N MET A 1 40.43 26.30 32.59
CA MET A 1 41.75 26.08 32.00
C MET A 1 42.13 27.38 31.29
N LEU A 2 42.80 28.37 31.93
CA LEU A 2 44.25 28.43 32.24
C LEU A 2 45.05 27.99 30.99
N ALA A 3 45.93 28.76 30.36
CA ALA A 3 46.61 30.04 30.59
C ALA A 3 47.04 30.54 29.19
N LEU A 4 47.35 31.80 28.90
CA LEU A 4 48.63 32.42 29.26
C LEU A 4 48.60 33.91 28.85
N ALA A 5 48.72 34.78 29.84
CA ALA A 5 49.05 36.20 29.72
C ALA A 5 50.59 36.34 29.64
N LEU A 6 51.18 37.38 29.06
CA LEU A 6 51.57 38.68 29.63
C LEU A 6 52.55 39.29 28.57
N LEU A 7 52.51 40.55 28.13
CA LEU A 7 52.81 41.83 28.81
C LEU A 7 54.29 42.30 28.66
N LEU A 8 54.41 43.53 28.15
CA LEU A 8 55.41 44.61 28.33
C LEU A 8 56.90 44.32 28.64
N ALA A 9 57.74 45.12 27.97
CA ALA A 9 58.78 46.03 28.51
C ALA A 9 60.01 46.00 27.57
N ALA A 10 60.43 47.08 26.91
CA ALA A 10 61.10 48.26 27.47
C ALA A 10 62.33 47.90 28.30
N GLN A 11 63.51 48.41 27.90
CA GLN A 11 64.80 48.64 28.61
C GLN A 11 65.91 48.50 27.53
N ALA A 12 66.46 49.58 26.97
CA ALA A 12 67.49 50.45 27.56
C ALA A 12 68.71 49.67 28.06
N HIS A 13 69.82 49.74 27.31
CA HIS A 13 71.14 49.50 27.86
C HIS A 13 72.20 50.43 27.26
N THR A 14 72.88 51.05 28.20
CA THR A 14 73.89 52.11 28.13
C THR A 14 75.29 51.54 27.89
N GLY A 15 76.16 52.30 27.22
CA GLY A 15 77.59 52.02 27.15
C GLY A 15 78.39 53.11 26.44
N THR A 16 78.90 54.07 27.19
CA THR A 16 79.99 55.02 26.87
C THR A 16 81.28 54.59 27.61
N PRO A 17 82.47 55.24 27.47
CA PRO A 17 82.97 56.24 26.51
C PRO A 17 84.41 55.93 25.98
N THR A 18 84.96 56.75 25.07
CA THR A 18 86.23 57.52 25.28
C THR A 18 86.57 58.39 24.05
N ALA A 19 87.10 59.59 24.35
CA ALA A 19 87.41 60.72 23.46
C ALA A 19 88.76 60.56 22.71
N PRO A 20 89.16 61.49 21.80
CA PRO A 20 89.71 62.78 22.26
C PRO A 20 89.43 64.04 21.37
N SER A 21 89.71 65.20 21.99
CA SER A 21 90.19 66.50 21.43
C SER A 21 89.30 67.23 20.40
N ALA A 22 88.63 68.33 20.77
CA ALA A 22 89.14 69.69 20.98
C ALA A 22 89.63 70.39 19.70
N SER A 23 88.84 71.35 19.18
CA SER A 23 89.23 72.75 18.92
C SER A 23 88.20 73.52 18.10
N ALA A 24 88.17 74.83 18.36
CA ALA A 24 87.71 75.94 17.50
C ALA A 24 86.19 76.23 17.43
N SER A 25 85.80 77.13 18.34
CA SER A 25 84.70 78.08 18.20
C SER A 25 84.94 79.02 17.01
N THR A 26 84.00 79.06 16.07
CA THR A 26 83.80 80.19 15.16
C THR A 26 82.31 80.50 15.07
N THR A 27 81.91 81.60 15.69
CA THR A 27 80.59 82.23 15.51
C THR A 27 80.64 83.09 14.24
N PRO A 28 79.66 82.97 13.34
CA PRO A 28 79.23 84.15 12.60
C PRO A 28 77.70 84.31 12.62
N GLY A 29 77.24 85.48 13.08
CA GLY A 29 76.17 86.23 12.42
C GLY A 29 74.69 85.84 12.66
N PRO A 30 73.84 86.77 13.12
CA PRO A 30 72.39 86.56 13.33
C PRO A 30 71.55 86.44 12.04
N ILE A 31 72.16 86.13 10.89
CA ILE A 31 71.50 85.96 9.59
C ILE A 31 71.36 84.49 9.19
N ALA A 32 72.12 83.58 9.81
CA ALA A 32 72.01 82.13 9.58
C ALA A 32 70.77 81.52 10.28
N ALA A 33 70.38 82.05 11.45
CA ALA A 33 69.24 81.53 12.22
C ALA A 33 67.86 81.72 11.54
N ALA A 34 67.71 82.72 10.65
CA ALA A 34 66.48 82.93 9.88
C ALA A 34 66.39 82.02 8.64
N ALA A 35 67.53 81.67 8.03
CA ALA A 35 67.61 80.67 6.97
C ALA A 35 67.38 79.25 7.52
N ASP A 36 67.97 78.92 8.68
CA ASP A 36 67.73 77.66 9.39
C ASP A 36 66.27 77.49 9.82
N ALA A 37 65.58 78.57 10.20
CA ALA A 37 64.15 78.52 10.55
C ALA A 37 63.23 78.31 9.33
N ALA A 38 63.57 78.87 8.17
CA ALA A 38 62.86 78.64 6.92
C ALA A 38 63.09 77.21 6.41
N ASP A 39 64.33 76.72 6.46
CA ASP A 39 64.68 75.34 6.12
C ASP A 39 64.03 74.33 7.08
N ALA A 40 63.93 74.65 8.38
CA ALA A 40 63.21 73.83 9.36
C ALA A 40 61.70 73.76 9.07
N THR A 41 61.09 74.84 8.59
CA THR A 41 59.66 74.88 8.22
C THR A 41 59.39 74.08 6.94
N ILE A 42 60.28 74.19 5.94
CA ILE A 42 60.23 73.40 4.71
C ILE A 42 60.44 71.92 5.01
N ALA A 43 61.38 71.58 5.90
CA ALA A 43 61.60 70.22 6.37
C ALA A 43 60.39 69.65 7.12
N ALA A 44 59.72 70.44 7.96
CA ALA A 44 58.50 70.04 8.66
C ALA A 44 57.32 69.81 7.70
N LEU A 45 57.11 70.71 6.73
CA LEU A 45 56.10 70.53 5.68
C LEU A 45 56.40 69.29 4.81
N GLY A 46 57.68 69.08 4.45
CA GLY A 46 58.13 67.88 3.74
C GLY A 46 57.86 66.59 4.52
N ALA A 47 58.09 66.59 5.83
CA ALA A 47 57.78 65.46 6.71
C ALA A 47 56.25 65.20 6.80
N THR A 48 55.43 66.25 6.89
CA THR A 48 53.96 66.10 6.88
C THR A 48 53.42 65.59 5.54
N LEU A 49 53.98 66.07 4.42
CA LEU A 49 53.59 65.61 3.09
C LEU A 49 54.02 64.15 2.85
N ALA A 50 55.19 63.75 3.35
CA ALA A 50 55.62 62.36 3.35
C ALA A 50 54.71 61.47 4.20
N SER A 51 54.25 61.95 5.38
CA SER A 51 53.28 61.24 6.23
C SER A 51 51.93 61.08 5.53
N LEU A 52 51.36 62.17 5.01
CA LEU A 52 50.10 62.14 4.27
C LEU A 52 50.18 61.24 3.04
N ARG A 53 51.35 61.21 2.38
CA ARG A 53 51.57 60.29 1.26
C ARG A 53 51.57 58.83 1.72
N ALA A 54 52.24 58.52 2.82
CA ALA A 54 52.23 57.18 3.40
C ALA A 54 50.82 56.75 3.85
N GLU A 55 50.04 57.67 4.44
CA GLU A 55 48.64 57.44 4.83
C GLU A 55 47.74 57.19 3.61
N VAL A 56 47.91 57.95 2.52
CA VAL A 56 47.18 57.74 1.26
C VAL A 56 47.57 56.41 0.62
N ASP A 57 48.86 56.06 0.60
CA ASP A 57 49.33 54.79 0.04
C ASP A 57 48.82 53.60 0.88
N ALA A 58 48.76 53.73 2.22
CA ALA A 58 48.17 52.75 3.11
C ALA A 58 46.65 52.61 2.90
N ALA A 59 45.92 53.72 2.86
CA ALA A 59 44.48 53.71 2.58
C ALA A 59 44.16 53.13 1.19
N ALA A 60 45.00 53.41 0.18
CA ALA A 60 44.86 52.82 -1.15
C ALA A 60 45.10 51.31 -1.13
N ALA A 61 46.05 50.82 -0.34
CA ALA A 61 46.28 49.39 -0.14
C ALA A 61 45.08 48.71 0.54
N ASP A 62 44.51 49.32 1.58
CA ASP A 62 43.33 48.80 2.29
C ASP A 62 42.09 48.73 1.39
N VAL A 63 41.86 49.77 0.57
CA VAL A 63 40.78 49.77 -0.41
C VAL A 63 40.99 48.69 -1.46
N ALA A 64 42.23 48.50 -1.95
CA ALA A 64 42.54 47.44 -2.90
C ALA A 64 42.34 46.04 -2.29
N GLN A 65 42.73 45.84 -1.03
CA GLN A 65 42.51 44.59 -0.31
C GLN A 65 41.02 44.32 -0.09
N SER A 66 40.26 45.34 0.32
CA SER A 66 38.81 45.23 0.53
C SER A 66 38.07 44.91 -0.77
N ARG A 67 38.49 45.49 -1.89
CA ARG A 67 37.93 45.16 -3.22
C ARG A 67 38.21 43.73 -3.61
N ARG A 68 39.45 43.24 -3.44
CA ARG A 68 39.80 41.84 -3.73
C ARG A 68 38.97 40.87 -2.89
N ALA A 69 38.81 41.14 -1.59
CA ALA A 69 37.98 40.32 -0.72
C ALA A 69 36.51 40.31 -1.16
N ALA A 70 35.96 41.47 -1.54
CA ALA A 70 34.60 41.56 -2.07
C ALA A 70 34.43 40.80 -3.40
N ASP A 71 35.41 40.86 -4.30
CA ASP A 71 35.39 40.12 -5.57
C ASP A 71 35.45 38.60 -5.34
N ASP A 72 36.26 38.15 -4.37
CA ASP A 72 36.35 36.74 -3.97
C ASP A 72 35.03 36.24 -3.36
N ASP A 73 34.39 37.05 -2.52
CA ASP A 73 33.08 36.76 -1.92
C ASP A 73 31.98 36.68 -2.99
N LEU A 74 31.95 37.63 -3.94
CA LEU A 74 31.01 37.61 -5.05
C LEU A 74 31.20 36.36 -5.91
N ALA A 75 32.45 35.98 -6.22
CA ALA A 75 32.73 34.75 -6.96
C ALA A 75 32.30 33.49 -6.19
N ALA A 76 32.45 33.47 -4.87
CA ALA A 76 31.98 32.36 -4.03
C ALA A 76 30.45 32.27 -3.98
N LEU A 77 29.75 33.40 -3.84
CA LEU A 77 28.28 33.47 -3.87
C LEU A 77 27.73 33.06 -5.22
N ASP A 78 28.35 33.47 -6.32
CA ASP A 78 27.96 33.07 -7.67
C ASP A 78 28.11 31.56 -7.89
N ARG A 79 29.19 30.94 -7.39
CA ARG A 79 29.35 29.49 -7.43
C ARG A 79 28.24 28.78 -6.65
N ARG A 80 27.93 29.25 -5.43
CA ARG A 80 26.84 28.69 -4.61
C ARG A 80 25.48 28.85 -5.26
N ARG A 81 25.20 30.01 -5.88
CA ARG A 81 23.96 30.26 -6.62
C ARG A 81 23.79 29.25 -7.76
N ARG A 82 24.81 29.07 -8.61
CA ARG A 82 24.75 28.12 -9.73
C ARG A 82 24.56 26.68 -9.27
N GLU A 83 25.20 26.30 -8.16
CA GLU A 83 25.00 24.99 -7.56
C GLU A 83 23.56 24.78 -7.09
N LEU A 84 22.97 25.78 -6.42
CA LEU A 84 21.58 25.73 -5.96
C LEU A 84 20.59 25.71 -7.14
N GLU A 85 20.84 26.48 -8.20
CA GLU A 85 20.03 26.48 -9.42
C GLU A 85 20.04 25.10 -10.11
N ALA A 86 21.22 24.46 -10.20
CA ALA A 86 21.33 23.12 -10.75
C ALA A 86 20.58 22.08 -9.90
N ARG A 87 20.70 22.16 -8.57
CA ARG A 87 19.96 21.28 -7.63
C ARG A 87 18.45 21.50 -7.74
N LEU A 88 18.00 22.75 -7.83
CA LEU A 88 16.59 23.09 -8.00
C LEU A 88 16.05 22.48 -9.30
N ALA A 89 16.73 22.69 -10.43
CA ALA A 89 16.34 22.13 -11.72
C ALA A 89 16.26 20.59 -11.68
N GLN A 90 17.22 19.93 -11.03
CA GLN A 90 17.18 18.47 -10.84
C GLN A 90 15.96 18.04 -10.01
N SER A 91 15.69 18.73 -8.90
CA SER A 91 14.56 18.41 -8.03
C SER A 91 13.20 18.60 -8.71
N GLU A 92 13.07 19.63 -9.56
CA GLU A 92 11.86 19.88 -10.34
C GLU A 92 11.61 18.77 -11.37
N LEU A 93 12.66 18.28 -12.04
CA LEU A 93 12.55 17.14 -12.95
C LEU A 93 12.11 15.88 -12.19
N THR A 94 12.74 15.58 -11.05
CA THR A 94 12.32 14.44 -10.21
C THR A 94 10.88 14.58 -9.73
N ALA A 95 10.45 15.77 -9.32
CA ALA A 95 9.07 16.02 -8.90
C ALA A 95 8.08 15.77 -10.05
N ARG A 96 8.40 16.22 -11.27
CA ARG A 96 7.56 15.96 -12.45
C ARG A 96 7.48 14.47 -12.81
N GLU A 97 8.60 13.75 -12.73
CA GLU A 97 8.62 12.30 -12.95
C GLU A 97 7.77 11.54 -11.92
N LEU A 98 7.88 11.92 -10.65
CA LEU A 98 7.07 11.32 -9.58
C LEU A 98 5.58 11.64 -9.76
N GLN A 99 5.22 12.86 -10.11
CA GLN A 99 3.84 13.25 -10.42
C GLN A 99 3.27 12.46 -11.61
N ALA A 100 4.05 12.27 -12.67
CA ALA A 100 3.63 11.49 -13.82
C ALA A 100 3.41 10.01 -13.47
N ARG A 101 4.29 9.44 -12.63
CA ARG A 101 4.13 8.07 -12.12
C ARG A 101 2.92 7.92 -11.22
N ASP A 102 2.70 8.87 -10.32
CA ASP A 102 1.56 8.88 -9.40
C ASP A 102 0.22 8.97 -10.17
N ALA A 103 0.15 9.86 -11.17
CA ALA A 103 -0.99 9.93 -12.07
C ALA A 103 -1.23 8.62 -12.82
N ALA A 104 -0.16 8.00 -13.37
CA ALA A 104 -0.27 6.73 -14.08
C ALA A 104 -0.73 5.58 -13.17
N LEU A 105 -0.20 5.49 -11.94
CA LEU A 105 -0.61 4.50 -10.95
C LEU A 105 -2.06 4.73 -10.51
N THR A 106 -2.46 5.98 -10.29
CA THR A 106 -3.84 6.32 -9.92
C THR A 106 -4.81 5.87 -11.02
N THR A 107 -4.55 6.20 -12.28
CA THR A 107 -5.39 5.74 -13.40
C THR A 107 -5.42 4.21 -13.48
N ALA A 108 -4.28 3.54 -13.38
CA ALA A 108 -4.23 2.07 -13.40
C ALA A 108 -5.03 1.43 -12.25
N THR A 109 -4.99 2.02 -11.05
CA THR A 109 -5.79 1.54 -9.92
C THR A 109 -7.29 1.78 -10.12
N GLN A 110 -7.68 2.91 -10.70
CA GLN A 110 -9.09 3.21 -11.02
C GLN A 110 -9.61 2.25 -12.10
N ASP A 111 -8.84 2.00 -13.14
CA ASP A 111 -9.19 1.05 -14.20
C ASP A 111 -9.31 -0.37 -13.64
N ALA A 112 -8.38 -0.79 -12.78
CA ALA A 112 -8.44 -2.09 -12.11
C ALA A 112 -9.65 -2.21 -11.18
N GLN A 113 -10.00 -1.15 -10.43
CA GLN A 113 -11.20 -1.12 -9.59
C GLN A 113 -12.48 -1.21 -10.43
N ALA A 114 -12.57 -0.44 -11.52
CA ALA A 114 -13.73 -0.48 -12.41
C ALA A 114 -13.89 -1.86 -13.07
N ALA A 115 -12.79 -2.48 -13.50
CA ALA A 115 -12.80 -3.85 -14.01
C ALA A 115 -13.21 -4.87 -12.94
N ALA A 116 -12.72 -4.71 -11.70
CA ALA A 116 -13.07 -5.55 -10.58
C ALA A 116 -14.56 -5.47 -10.23
N ASP A 117 -15.13 -4.27 -10.20
CA ASP A 117 -16.55 -4.04 -9.94
C ASP A 117 -17.42 -4.63 -11.05
N ALA A 118 -17.01 -4.49 -12.32
CA ALA A 118 -17.69 -5.08 -13.46
C ALA A 118 -17.68 -6.62 -13.39
N ALA A 119 -16.58 -7.22 -12.94
CA ALA A 119 -16.44 -8.67 -12.79
C ALA A 119 -17.10 -9.24 -11.51
N ARG A 120 -17.44 -8.40 -10.52
CA ARG A 120 -18.13 -8.86 -9.30
C ARG A 120 -19.57 -9.30 -9.57
N ALA A 121 -20.30 -8.55 -10.39
CA ALA A 121 -21.69 -8.85 -10.74
C ALA A 121 -21.90 -10.28 -11.30
N PRO A 122 -21.11 -10.77 -12.27
CA PRO A 122 -21.28 -12.14 -12.76
C PRO A 122 -20.95 -13.20 -11.70
N VAL A 123 -19.97 -12.97 -10.82
CA VAL A 123 -19.66 -13.92 -9.73
C VAL A 123 -20.85 -14.07 -8.77
N LEU A 124 -21.47 -12.96 -8.38
CA LEU A 124 -22.67 -12.98 -7.53
C LEU A 124 -23.87 -13.64 -8.24
N ALA A 125 -24.01 -13.45 -9.56
CA ALA A 125 -25.05 -14.12 -10.34
C ALA A 125 -24.87 -15.65 -10.38
N VAL A 126 -23.63 -16.15 -10.41
CA VAL A 126 -23.34 -17.58 -10.31
C VAL A 126 -23.76 -18.13 -8.96
N LEU A 127 -23.45 -17.44 -7.86
CA LEU A 127 -23.87 -17.84 -6.51
C LEU A 127 -25.40 -17.88 -6.36
N GLN A 128 -26.11 -16.90 -6.95
CA GLN A 128 -27.57 -16.92 -6.99
C GLN A 128 -28.10 -18.12 -7.78
N SER A 129 -27.48 -18.44 -8.92
CA SER A 129 -27.85 -19.62 -9.73
C SER A 129 -27.60 -20.92 -8.97
N LEU A 130 -26.49 -21.02 -8.22
CA LEU A 130 -26.20 -22.16 -7.34
C LEU A 130 -27.24 -22.30 -6.22
N ARG A 131 -27.71 -21.19 -5.64
CA ARG A 131 -28.76 -21.20 -4.62
C ARG A 131 -30.08 -21.76 -5.17
N VAL A 132 -30.48 -21.35 -6.37
CA VAL A 132 -31.65 -21.91 -7.06
C VAL A 132 -31.46 -23.41 -7.34
N HIS A 133 -30.25 -23.82 -7.71
CA HIS A 133 -29.94 -25.24 -7.95
C HIS A 133 -30.05 -26.08 -6.67
N VAL A 134 -29.54 -25.57 -5.55
CA VAL A 134 -29.62 -26.23 -4.23
C VAL A 134 -31.07 -26.48 -3.82
N ASP A 135 -31.97 -25.57 -4.17
CA ASP A 135 -33.40 -25.68 -3.86
C ASP A 135 -34.12 -26.72 -4.71
N ARG A 136 -33.55 -27.12 -5.85
CA ARG A 136 -34.09 -28.17 -6.72
C ARG A 136 -33.67 -29.57 -6.27
N VAL A 137 -32.54 -29.71 -5.59
CA VAL A 137 -32.00 -30.99 -5.11
C VAL A 137 -31.98 -30.97 -3.57
N PRO A 138 -33.04 -31.45 -2.89
CA PRO A 138 -33.27 -31.23 -1.47
C PRO A 138 -32.44 -32.17 -0.58
N PHE A 139 -31.12 -32.08 -0.70
CA PHE A 139 -30.15 -32.88 0.05
C PHE A 139 -29.17 -31.95 0.77
N ARG A 140 -29.09 -32.04 2.11
CA ARG A 140 -28.27 -31.16 2.96
C ARG A 140 -28.47 -29.65 2.67
N VAL A 141 -29.70 -29.25 2.38
CA VAL A 141 -30.05 -27.90 1.89
C VAL A 141 -29.56 -26.80 2.82
N HIS A 142 -29.75 -26.97 4.14
CA HIS A 142 -29.41 -25.94 5.13
C HIS A 142 -27.92 -25.58 5.08
N GLY A 143 -27.04 -26.54 5.32
CA GLY A 143 -25.59 -26.29 5.34
C GLY A 143 -25.04 -25.83 3.99
N ARG A 144 -25.64 -26.29 2.87
CA ARG A 144 -25.27 -25.82 1.52
C ARG A 144 -25.66 -24.36 1.32
N ARG A 145 -26.88 -23.95 1.71
CA ARG A 145 -27.33 -22.56 1.64
C ARG A 145 -26.47 -21.65 2.53
N GLU A 146 -26.21 -22.05 3.77
CA GLU A 146 -25.35 -21.29 4.69
C GLU A 146 -23.95 -21.08 4.11
N ARG A 147 -23.36 -22.12 3.51
CA ARG A 147 -22.06 -22.01 2.87
C ARG A 147 -22.07 -21.05 1.68
N ILE A 148 -23.10 -21.12 0.83
CA ILE A 148 -23.28 -20.19 -0.30
C ILE A 148 -23.43 -18.76 0.21
N ASP A 149 -24.21 -18.55 1.27
CA ASP A 149 -24.46 -17.22 1.83
C ASP A 149 -23.20 -16.63 2.47
N ALA A 150 -22.41 -17.45 3.17
CA ALA A 150 -21.12 -17.04 3.70
C ALA A 150 -20.14 -16.65 2.58
N VAL A 151 -20.06 -17.43 1.50
CA VAL A 151 -19.20 -17.10 0.35
C VAL A 151 -19.71 -15.87 -0.41
N ALA A 152 -21.03 -15.69 -0.53
CA ALA A 152 -21.61 -14.50 -1.14
C ALA A 152 -21.27 -13.23 -0.36
N ALA A 153 -21.35 -13.28 0.98
CA ALA A 153 -20.96 -12.18 1.84
C ALA A 153 -19.48 -11.83 1.71
N ALA A 154 -18.59 -12.83 1.66
CA ALA A 154 -17.16 -12.62 1.46
C ALA A 154 -16.84 -12.05 0.07
N ALA A 155 -17.40 -12.66 -0.99
CA ALA A 155 -17.22 -12.26 -2.38
C ALA A 155 -17.67 -10.83 -2.67
N ALA A 156 -18.65 -10.30 -1.91
CA ALA A 156 -19.10 -8.92 -2.04
C ALA A 156 -18.00 -7.89 -1.69
N THR A 157 -17.01 -8.28 -0.87
CA THR A 157 -15.94 -7.38 -0.39
C THR A 157 -14.60 -7.61 -1.08
N LEU A 158 -14.40 -8.76 -1.72
CA LEU A 158 -13.15 -9.17 -2.33
C LEU A 158 -13.03 -8.68 -3.79
N GLY A 159 -11.81 -8.81 -4.34
CA GLY A 159 -11.57 -8.71 -5.78
C GLY A 159 -12.22 -9.90 -6.52
N PRO A 160 -12.47 -9.77 -7.84
CA PRO A 160 -13.18 -10.78 -8.62
C PRO A 160 -12.45 -12.12 -8.68
N ASP A 161 -11.12 -12.12 -8.78
CA ASP A 161 -10.32 -13.35 -8.85
C ASP A 161 -10.38 -14.13 -7.54
N ASP A 162 -10.24 -13.43 -6.40
CA ASP A 162 -10.36 -14.02 -5.07
C ASP A 162 -11.79 -14.53 -4.83
N ALA A 163 -12.81 -13.76 -5.25
CA ALA A 163 -14.19 -14.17 -5.17
C ALA A 163 -14.45 -15.44 -6.01
N ALA A 164 -13.95 -15.49 -7.25
CA ALA A 164 -14.06 -16.66 -8.12
C ALA A 164 -13.36 -17.89 -7.51
N ALA A 165 -12.18 -17.70 -6.91
CA ALA A 165 -11.46 -18.76 -6.22
C ALA A 165 -12.24 -19.34 -5.03
N LEU A 166 -13.04 -18.53 -4.32
CA LEU A 166 -13.93 -19.00 -3.25
C LEU A 166 -15.17 -19.73 -3.77
N VAL A 167 -15.71 -19.32 -4.92
CA VAL A 167 -16.91 -19.96 -5.51
C VAL A 167 -16.59 -21.32 -6.12
N TRP A 168 -15.39 -21.49 -6.70
CA TRP A 168 -15.03 -22.71 -7.44
C TRP A 168 -15.19 -24.01 -6.63
N PRO A 169 -14.71 -24.12 -5.37
CA PRO A 169 -14.95 -25.32 -4.55
C PRO A 169 -16.42 -25.64 -4.35
N ILE A 170 -17.30 -24.63 -4.26
CA ILE A 170 -18.75 -24.85 -4.15
C ILE A 170 -19.29 -25.51 -5.41
N ILE A 171 -18.88 -25.03 -6.59
CA ILE A 171 -19.30 -25.60 -7.88
C ILE A 171 -18.82 -27.05 -8.01
N VAL A 172 -17.55 -27.31 -7.67
CA VAL A 172 -16.96 -28.66 -7.74
C VAL A 172 -17.66 -29.61 -6.78
N ASP A 173 -17.90 -29.19 -5.54
CA ASP A 173 -18.63 -29.98 -4.56
C ASP A 173 -20.05 -30.30 -5.02
N GLU A 174 -20.72 -29.33 -5.64
CA GLU A 174 -22.07 -29.52 -6.19
C GLU A 174 -22.07 -30.52 -7.34
N ALA A 175 -21.15 -30.38 -8.28
CA ALA A 175 -20.99 -31.33 -9.38
C ALA A 175 -20.66 -32.74 -8.88
N ARG A 176 -19.82 -32.85 -7.85
CA ARG A 176 -19.49 -34.13 -7.21
C ARG A 176 -20.70 -34.75 -6.52
N LEU A 177 -21.49 -33.95 -5.82
CA LEU A 177 -22.74 -34.38 -5.17
C LEU A 177 -23.73 -34.94 -6.20
N LEU A 178 -23.82 -34.35 -7.39
CA LEU A 178 -24.65 -34.88 -8.48
C LEU A 178 -24.06 -36.11 -9.19
N ALA A 179 -22.76 -36.37 -9.07
CA ALA A 179 -22.13 -37.55 -9.67
C ALA A 179 -22.17 -38.76 -8.73
N GLU A 180 -22.18 -38.52 -7.41
CA GLU A 180 -22.09 -39.55 -6.39
C GLU A 180 -23.46 -39.96 -5.86
N VAL A 181 -23.49 -41.13 -5.21
CA VAL A 181 -24.63 -41.61 -4.44
C VAL A 181 -24.31 -41.39 -2.97
N GLY A 182 -25.15 -40.63 -2.29
CA GLY A 182 -24.97 -40.30 -0.88
C GLY A 182 -26.24 -40.53 -0.08
N ARG A 183 -26.06 -40.69 1.24
CA ARG A 183 -27.14 -41.00 2.17
C ARG A 183 -26.90 -40.34 3.51
N VAL A 184 -27.92 -39.67 4.03
CA VAL A 184 -27.85 -38.83 5.24
C VAL A 184 -29.17 -38.90 5.97
N ARG A 185 -29.13 -38.83 7.29
CA ARG A 185 -30.32 -38.65 8.11
C ARG A 185 -30.54 -37.16 8.34
N GLN A 186 -31.68 -36.63 7.90
CA GLN A 186 -32.01 -35.19 8.01
C GLN A 186 -33.51 -35.00 8.29
N PRO A 187 -33.91 -33.87 8.91
CA PRO A 187 -35.30 -33.47 8.94
C PRO A 187 -35.79 -33.14 7.53
N ILE A 188 -37.01 -33.59 7.21
CA ILE A 188 -37.73 -33.28 5.97
C ILE A 188 -39.17 -32.91 6.31
N ASP A 189 -39.81 -32.11 5.47
CA ASP A 189 -41.24 -31.82 5.60
C ASP A 189 -42.01 -32.64 4.55
N VAL A 190 -42.89 -33.53 5.02
CA VAL A 190 -43.75 -34.34 4.17
C VAL A 190 -45.19 -33.92 4.42
N GLY A 191 -45.82 -33.27 3.44
CA GLY A 191 -47.20 -32.76 3.60
C GLY A 191 -47.37 -31.75 4.74
N GLY A 192 -46.33 -30.97 5.07
CA GLY A 192 -46.35 -29.98 6.15
C GLY A 192 -46.06 -30.53 7.56
N ALA A 193 -45.79 -31.83 7.70
CA ALA A 193 -45.36 -32.43 8.95
C ALA A 193 -43.83 -32.66 8.96
N PRO A 194 -43.10 -32.13 9.95
CA PRO A 194 -41.66 -32.37 10.07
C PRO A 194 -41.39 -33.82 10.47
N LEU A 195 -40.51 -34.48 9.73
CA LEU A 195 -40.16 -35.88 9.90
C LEU A 195 -38.65 -36.08 9.77
N ILE A 196 -38.03 -36.82 10.69
CA ILE A 196 -36.63 -37.21 10.54
C ILE A 196 -36.57 -38.46 9.66
N ALA A 197 -35.99 -38.34 8.47
CA ALA A 197 -35.88 -39.42 7.50
C ALA A 197 -34.42 -39.68 7.10
N GLU A 198 -34.16 -40.92 6.68
CA GLU A 198 -32.97 -41.30 5.93
C GLU A 198 -33.19 -40.88 4.47
N VAL A 199 -32.43 -39.91 4.00
CA VAL A 199 -32.51 -39.32 2.66
C VAL A 199 -31.31 -39.78 1.84
N ALA A 200 -31.55 -40.26 0.63
CA ALA A 200 -30.54 -40.67 -0.31
C ALA A 200 -30.67 -39.89 -1.63
N HIS A 201 -29.54 -39.55 -2.26
CA HIS A 201 -29.54 -38.98 -3.60
C HIS A 201 -28.84 -39.90 -4.60
N VAL A 202 -29.35 -39.90 -5.83
CA VAL A 202 -28.74 -40.55 -7.00
C VAL A 202 -28.79 -39.52 -8.13
N GLY A 203 -27.67 -38.82 -8.30
CA GLY A 203 -27.62 -37.60 -9.08
C GLY A 203 -28.69 -36.57 -8.64
N PRO A 204 -29.56 -36.09 -9.54
CA PRO A 204 -30.58 -35.10 -9.18
C PRO A 204 -31.78 -35.72 -8.45
N LEU A 205 -31.92 -37.06 -8.43
CA LEU A 205 -33.06 -37.73 -7.82
C LEU A 205 -32.82 -37.90 -6.32
N VAL A 206 -33.82 -37.55 -5.52
CA VAL A 206 -33.77 -37.68 -4.06
C VAL A 206 -34.89 -38.57 -3.57
N PHE A 207 -34.53 -39.53 -2.72
CA PHE A 207 -35.43 -40.50 -2.10
C PHE A 207 -35.35 -40.38 -0.59
N TRP A 208 -36.39 -40.79 0.12
CA TRP A 208 -36.41 -40.78 1.57
C TRP A 208 -37.07 -42.02 2.16
N LYS A 209 -36.66 -42.37 3.38
CA LYS A 209 -37.18 -43.46 4.20
C LYS A 209 -37.35 -43.00 5.65
N SER A 210 -38.54 -43.15 6.21
CA SER A 210 -38.82 -42.97 7.63
C SER A 210 -38.39 -44.19 8.46
N LYS A 211 -38.30 -44.02 9.77
CA LYS A 211 -38.17 -45.12 10.74
C LYS A 211 -39.39 -46.07 10.69
N ASP A 212 -40.57 -45.55 10.34
CA ASP A 212 -41.82 -46.33 10.22
C ASP A 212 -41.94 -47.07 8.87
N ASP A 213 -40.83 -47.22 8.14
CA ASP A 213 -40.76 -47.77 6.78
C ASP A 213 -41.64 -47.06 5.74
N ARG A 214 -42.14 -45.85 6.03
CA ARG A 214 -42.69 -44.95 5.00
C ARG A 214 -41.57 -44.51 4.07
N THR A 215 -41.85 -44.42 2.77
CA THR A 215 -40.86 -44.06 1.76
C THR A 215 -41.44 -43.06 0.78
N GLY A 216 -40.57 -42.33 0.12
CA GLY A 216 -41.01 -41.48 -0.96
C GLY A 216 -39.89 -40.85 -1.76
N VAL A 217 -40.29 -39.89 -2.59
CA VAL A 217 -39.44 -39.17 -3.54
C VAL A 217 -39.51 -37.68 -3.27
N ALA A 218 -38.47 -36.95 -3.64
CA ALA A 218 -38.55 -35.51 -3.77
C ALA A 218 -38.87 -35.14 -5.22
N VAL A 219 -39.85 -34.28 -5.39
CA VAL A 219 -40.30 -33.78 -6.70
C VAL A 219 -39.97 -32.30 -6.79
N SER A 220 -39.19 -31.90 -7.79
CA SER A 220 -38.89 -30.50 -8.06
C SER A 220 -40.11 -29.80 -8.67
N GLY A 221 -40.58 -28.72 -8.05
CA GLY A 221 -41.64 -27.85 -8.58
C GLY A 221 -41.21 -26.37 -8.62
N ASP A 222 -42.14 -25.48 -9.00
CA ASP A 222 -41.85 -24.05 -9.16
C ASP A 222 -41.41 -23.35 -7.87
N ARG A 223 -41.84 -23.87 -6.71
CA ARG A 223 -41.49 -23.35 -5.37
C ARG A 223 -40.34 -24.11 -4.70
N GLY A 224 -39.58 -24.88 -5.47
CA GLY A 224 -38.53 -25.77 -4.96
C GLY A 224 -39.00 -27.21 -4.86
N ALA A 225 -38.13 -28.09 -4.36
CA ALA A 225 -38.44 -29.51 -4.24
C ALA A 225 -39.30 -29.81 -3.01
N GLN A 226 -40.31 -30.66 -3.20
CA GLN A 226 -41.23 -31.11 -2.16
C GLN A 226 -41.10 -32.63 -1.96
N PHE A 227 -41.16 -33.08 -0.71
CA PHE A 227 -41.15 -34.52 -0.40
C PHE A 227 -42.57 -35.07 -0.47
N VAL A 228 -42.76 -36.09 -1.30
CA VAL A 228 -44.04 -36.78 -1.51
C VAL A 228 -43.89 -38.24 -1.10
N SER A 229 -44.90 -38.77 -0.39
CA SER A 229 -44.97 -40.18 -0.01
C SER A 229 -45.34 -41.05 -1.21
N VAL A 230 -44.78 -42.25 -1.27
CA VAL A 230 -45.16 -43.26 -2.26
C VAL A 230 -45.96 -44.34 -1.54
N ASP A 231 -47.24 -44.43 -1.85
CA ASP A 231 -48.19 -45.35 -1.20
C ASP A 231 -48.31 -46.71 -1.92
N ASP A 232 -47.83 -46.79 -3.17
CA ASP A 232 -47.80 -48.06 -3.91
C ASP A 232 -46.89 -49.08 -3.22
N VAL A 233 -47.44 -50.27 -2.97
CA VAL A 233 -46.79 -51.32 -2.18
C VAL A 233 -45.53 -51.83 -2.87
N GLU A 234 -45.58 -52.00 -4.19
CA GLU A 234 -44.44 -52.52 -4.96
C GLU A 234 -43.31 -51.49 -5.03
N ALA A 235 -43.63 -50.24 -5.35
CA ALA A 235 -42.71 -49.11 -5.34
C ALA A 235 -42.03 -48.90 -3.98
N ARG A 236 -42.80 -49.02 -2.89
CA ARG A 236 -42.28 -48.97 -1.52
C ARG A 236 -41.29 -50.09 -1.23
N GLN A 237 -41.60 -51.34 -1.61
CA GLN A 237 -40.68 -52.47 -1.42
C GLN A 237 -39.37 -52.27 -2.19
N ARG A 238 -39.44 -51.77 -3.43
CA ARG A 238 -38.25 -51.44 -4.24
C ARG A 238 -37.39 -50.36 -3.59
N LEU A 239 -38.00 -49.31 -3.03
CA LEU A 239 -37.28 -48.28 -2.28
C LEU A 239 -36.62 -48.82 -1.01
N LEU A 240 -37.31 -49.69 -0.26
CA LEU A 240 -36.72 -50.33 0.93
C LEU A 240 -35.49 -51.17 0.59
N LEU A 241 -35.55 -51.96 -0.49
CA LEU A 241 -34.42 -52.73 -1.03
C LEU A 241 -33.26 -51.81 -1.45
N PHE A 242 -33.57 -50.69 -2.12
CA PHE A 242 -32.59 -49.69 -2.50
C PHE A 242 -31.87 -49.11 -1.27
N PHE A 243 -32.59 -48.68 -0.23
CA PHE A 243 -31.99 -48.17 1.00
C PHE A 243 -31.15 -49.21 1.75
N ASP A 244 -31.55 -50.48 1.73
CA ASP A 244 -30.77 -51.57 2.32
C ASP A 244 -29.47 -51.84 1.52
N ALA A 245 -29.54 -51.81 0.20
CA ALA A 245 -28.35 -51.89 -0.66
C ALA A 245 -27.38 -50.73 -0.41
N LEU A 246 -27.88 -49.49 -0.30
CA LEU A 246 -27.07 -48.33 0.07
C LEU A 246 -26.45 -48.48 1.46
N ARG A 247 -27.17 -49.09 2.41
CA ARG A 247 -26.63 -49.39 3.76
C ARG A 247 -25.45 -50.33 3.72
N ARG A 248 -25.48 -51.31 2.81
CA ARG A 248 -24.39 -52.26 2.56
C ARG A 248 -23.24 -51.66 1.73
N GLY A 249 -23.31 -50.37 1.38
CA GLY A 249 -22.26 -49.68 0.63
C GLY A 249 -22.29 -49.94 -0.89
N ALA A 250 -23.43 -50.39 -1.43
CA ALA A 250 -23.57 -50.58 -2.88
C ALA A 250 -23.62 -49.21 -3.60
N ALA A 251 -22.46 -48.71 -4.02
CA ALA A 251 -22.35 -47.48 -4.82
C ALA A 251 -22.60 -47.70 -6.32
N ARG A 252 -22.69 -48.96 -6.78
CA ARG A 252 -22.91 -49.36 -8.18
C ARG A 252 -23.87 -50.54 -8.24
N GLY A 253 -24.81 -50.50 -9.18
CA GLY A 253 -25.80 -51.57 -9.40
C GLY A 253 -26.98 -51.07 -10.22
N ALA A 254 -27.74 -51.99 -10.82
CA ALA A 254 -29.00 -51.67 -11.48
C ALA A 254 -30.14 -51.73 -10.46
N PHE A 255 -30.74 -50.59 -10.17
CA PHE A 255 -31.90 -50.50 -9.27
C PHE A 255 -33.11 -49.99 -10.03
N VAL A 256 -34.25 -50.64 -9.82
CA VAL A 256 -35.54 -50.16 -10.32
C VAL A 256 -36.16 -49.31 -9.22
N VAL A 257 -36.08 -47.99 -9.36
CA VAL A 257 -36.66 -47.02 -8.42
C VAL A 257 -37.83 -46.28 -9.06
N PRO A 258 -38.84 -45.87 -8.26
CA PRO A 258 -39.95 -45.05 -8.76
C PRO A 258 -39.43 -43.73 -9.33
N HIS A 259 -39.93 -43.35 -10.50
CA HIS A 259 -39.51 -42.11 -11.15
C HIS A 259 -40.20 -40.91 -10.49
N PRO A 260 -39.48 -39.89 -9.98
CA PRO A 260 -40.11 -38.77 -9.28
C PRO A 260 -41.15 -38.00 -10.09
N LEU A 261 -40.96 -37.86 -11.40
CA LEU A 261 -41.93 -37.21 -12.30
C LEU A 261 -43.28 -37.96 -12.40
N ALA A 262 -43.32 -39.27 -12.14
CA ALA A 262 -44.59 -40.01 -12.12
C ALA A 262 -45.49 -39.55 -10.97
N HIS A 263 -44.88 -39.10 -9.86
CA HIS A 263 -45.58 -38.63 -8.67
C HIS A 263 -45.78 -37.11 -8.65
N ALA A 264 -45.21 -36.37 -9.62
CA ALA A 264 -45.43 -34.93 -9.78
C ALA A 264 -46.87 -34.59 -10.19
N HIS A 265 -47.53 -35.48 -10.92
CA HIS A 265 -48.90 -35.27 -11.39
C HIS A 265 -49.99 -35.66 -10.38
N ASP A 266 -49.70 -36.54 -9.41
CA ASP A 266 -50.69 -36.99 -8.42
C ASP A 266 -50.91 -35.98 -7.28
N GLY A 267 -49.95 -35.07 -7.06
CA GLY A 267 -50.10 -33.94 -6.12
C GLY A 267 -50.93 -32.77 -6.67
N ALA A 268 -51.38 -32.85 -7.92
CA ALA A 268 -52.17 -31.82 -8.60
C ALA A 268 -53.65 -32.23 -8.78
N LYS A 269 -54.22 -32.96 -7.82
CA LYS A 269 -55.68 -33.04 -7.69
C LYS A 269 -56.17 -31.92 -6.77
N PRO A 270 -57.13 -31.07 -7.22
CA PRO A 270 -57.81 -30.13 -6.33
C PRO A 270 -58.63 -30.86 -5.25
#